data_AF-A0A9E3Y799-F1
#
_entry.id   AF-A0A9E3Y799-F1
#
_cell.length_a   1.000
_cell.length_b   1.000
_cell.length_c   1.000
_cell.angle_alpha   90.00
_cell.angle_beta   90.00
_cell.angle_gamma   90.00
#
_symmetry.space_group_name_H-M   'P 1'
#
loop_
_entity.id
_entity.type
_entity.pdbx_description
1 polymer ?
#
loop_
_entity_poly.entity_id
_entity_poly.type
_entity_poly.pdbx_seq_one_letter_code
_entity_poly.pdbx_strand_id
1 'polypeptide(L)'
;MPPAPADGSTTESPDTAEAGSAEESDPSGRPTRGWRAELLVGLAMVALCSLFVGVRLANHDFDPTVFILAGEEVTDPAQNPDMFIVKGAFGYDGQRYYRLSRNPFTSEVEEFGITFDRPAYWQKRSGYPFLVWLLSGFGQRSVVPWMMIAVNVTAVGIIATIGARLARMHHRSPWLGMVPAAWAGFVVAISQNLTEAVVGALLIASLLALRRQHWAAAAAALTAAAITRETSLVFSVALLATAFSPVVRRLFAARGRDGEPARGPRVPVWVPLVPIVLYAAWRTVINNRWVGAIAGGTENDALLAAPFVRLVQYLGTVVRDPGGANLLNLVQLGLTAVAVVLVATAWRDRQSGLPHERLALAMLLFLFVCLPVWQRGQAYLRWACEPVMIGWLIALGARRNRVRALAVAVAVLWAVTAIDLVTFPGLDLGVDRAAGVSVTAPDGAPASTP
;
A
#
# COMPACT_ATOMS: atom_id res chain seq x y z
N MET A 1 -36.93 -49.43 -70.49
CA MET A 1 -37.55 -48.64 -69.41
C MET A 1 -36.42 -47.96 -68.63
N PRO A 2 -36.20 -46.64 -68.79
CA PRO A 2 -35.31 -45.83 -67.93
C PRO A 2 -36.12 -45.25 -66.74
N PRO A 3 -35.52 -44.73 -65.65
CA PRO A 3 -34.98 -43.35 -65.65
C PRO A 3 -33.75 -43.09 -64.75
N ALA A 4 -33.13 -41.91 -64.93
CA ALA A 4 -32.24 -41.22 -63.97
C ALA A 4 -33.05 -40.67 -62.75
N PRO A 5 -32.47 -40.08 -61.67
CA PRO A 5 -31.87 -38.73 -61.72
C PRO A 5 -30.81 -38.38 -60.65
N ALA A 6 -30.40 -37.10 -60.69
CA ALA A 6 -29.50 -36.37 -59.80
C ALA A 6 -30.18 -35.80 -58.52
N ASP A 7 -29.35 -35.09 -57.73
CA ASP A 7 -29.63 -34.07 -56.70
C ASP A 7 -29.93 -34.46 -55.24
N GLY A 8 -29.29 -33.72 -54.31
CA GLY A 8 -29.97 -33.27 -53.10
C GLY A 8 -29.25 -33.41 -51.75
N SER A 9 -28.51 -32.36 -51.38
CA SER A 9 -28.48 -31.71 -50.03
C SER A 9 -28.18 -32.49 -48.73
N THR A 10 -27.10 -32.04 -48.05
CA THR A 10 -26.96 -31.74 -46.60
C THR A 10 -27.44 -32.75 -45.56
N THR A 11 -26.54 -33.22 -44.70
CA THR A 11 -26.54 -32.97 -43.22
C THR A 11 -25.39 -33.70 -42.51
N GLU A 12 -24.76 -32.95 -41.61
CA GLU A 12 -24.22 -33.36 -40.29
C GLU A 12 -22.96 -34.25 -40.17
N SER A 13 -21.95 -33.64 -39.53
CA SER A 13 -20.92 -34.27 -38.69
C SER A 13 -21.51 -35.26 -37.68
N PRO A 14 -20.64 -36.12 -37.11
CA PRO A 14 -20.41 -35.95 -35.68
C PRO A 14 -18.93 -35.81 -35.33
N ASP A 15 -18.73 -34.80 -34.49
CA ASP A 15 -17.65 -34.62 -33.53
C ASP A 15 -17.16 -35.91 -32.85
N THR A 16 -15.94 -35.77 -32.34
CA THR A 16 -15.33 -36.34 -31.12
C THR A 16 -14.10 -37.20 -31.45
N ALA A 17 -12.91 -36.95 -30.90
CA ALA A 17 -12.51 -36.07 -29.83
C ALA A 17 -11.01 -35.79 -29.95
N GLU A 18 -10.62 -34.52 -29.90
CA GLU A 18 -9.36 -34.15 -29.27
C GLU A 18 -9.66 -33.09 -28.21
N ALA A 19 -9.51 -33.51 -26.97
CA ALA A 19 -9.46 -32.67 -25.79
C ALA A 19 -8.20 -31.80 -25.86
N GLY A 20 -8.28 -30.72 -26.63
CA GLY A 20 -7.30 -29.64 -26.63
C GLY A 20 -7.49 -28.79 -25.38
N SER A 21 -6.64 -29.00 -24.39
CA SER A 21 -6.34 -27.99 -23.38
C SER A 21 -5.88 -26.73 -24.10
N ALA A 22 -6.75 -25.72 -24.18
CA ALA A 22 -6.42 -24.42 -24.77
C ALA A 22 -5.36 -23.72 -23.90
N GLU A 23 -4.10 -24.05 -24.15
CA GLU A 23 -2.93 -23.35 -23.65
C GLU A 23 -2.87 -21.98 -24.32
N GLU A 24 -2.95 -20.94 -23.50
CA GLU A 24 -2.94 -19.54 -23.90
C GLU A 24 -1.56 -19.15 -24.47
N SER A 25 -1.43 -19.20 -25.81
CA SER A 25 -0.21 -18.83 -26.53
C SER A 25 -0.20 -17.34 -26.92
N ASP A 26 0.88 -16.65 -26.55
CA ASP A 26 1.26 -15.33 -27.05
C ASP A 26 1.58 -15.41 -28.57
N PRO A 27 1.31 -14.38 -29.39
CA PRO A 27 1.66 -14.38 -30.83
C PRO A 27 3.16 -14.55 -31.15
N SER A 28 4.05 -14.59 -30.15
CA SER A 28 5.48 -14.92 -30.31
C SER A 28 5.85 -16.39 -30.00
N GLY A 29 4.90 -17.24 -29.61
CA GLY A 29 5.11 -18.68 -29.42
C GLY A 29 6.02 -19.08 -28.24
N ARG A 30 6.40 -18.16 -27.35
CA ARG A 30 7.23 -18.49 -26.18
C ARG A 30 6.37 -18.75 -24.93
N PRO A 31 6.49 -19.92 -24.28
CA PRO A 31 5.77 -20.19 -23.04
C PRO A 31 6.22 -19.22 -21.94
N THR A 32 5.28 -18.52 -21.31
CA THR A 32 5.53 -17.58 -20.20
C THR A 32 5.79 -18.28 -18.86
N ARG A 33 6.39 -19.48 -18.89
CA ARG A 33 6.52 -20.41 -17.75
C ARG A 33 7.47 -19.94 -16.64
N GLY A 34 8.39 -19.01 -16.91
CA GLY A 34 9.37 -18.55 -15.91
C GLY A 34 8.90 -17.35 -15.08
N TRP A 35 9.34 -17.30 -13.81
CA TRP A 35 9.28 -16.13 -12.92
C TRP A 35 10.63 -15.37 -12.87
N ARG A 36 11.62 -15.74 -13.69
CA ARG A 36 12.99 -15.23 -13.60
C ARG A 36 13.06 -13.70 -13.73
N ALA A 37 12.39 -13.13 -14.73
CA ALA A 37 12.41 -11.68 -14.94
C ALA A 37 11.68 -10.95 -13.81
N GLU A 38 10.59 -11.51 -13.31
CA GLU A 38 9.80 -10.98 -12.20
C GLU A 38 10.60 -10.97 -10.89
N LEU A 39 11.29 -12.08 -10.59
CA LEU A 39 12.17 -12.18 -9.43
C LEU A 39 13.35 -11.22 -9.53
N LEU A 40 13.93 -11.02 -10.72
CA LEU A 40 14.97 -10.01 -10.93
C LEU A 40 14.48 -8.59 -10.63
N VAL A 41 13.27 -8.24 -11.07
CA VAL A 41 12.67 -6.93 -10.76
C VAL A 41 12.41 -6.79 -9.25
N GLY A 42 11.94 -7.86 -8.60
CA GLY A 42 11.79 -7.93 -7.15
C GLY A 42 13.10 -7.69 -6.40
N LEU A 43 14.14 -8.46 -6.76
CA LEU A 43 15.47 -8.36 -6.16
C LEU A 43 16.11 -6.99 -6.38
N ALA A 44 15.94 -6.39 -7.57
CA ALA A 44 16.41 -5.04 -7.85
C ALA A 44 15.75 -4.01 -6.92
N MET A 45 14.44 -4.15 -6.67
CA MET A 45 13.73 -3.27 -5.75
C MET A 45 14.15 -3.51 -4.29
N VAL A 46 14.35 -4.77 -3.87
CA VAL A 46 14.90 -5.09 -2.56
C VAL A 46 16.27 -4.46 -2.39
N ALA A 47 17.17 -4.61 -3.35
CA ALA A 47 18.50 -4.00 -3.31
C ALA A 47 18.44 -2.47 -3.19
N LEU A 48 17.54 -1.82 -3.93
CA LEU A 48 17.33 -0.37 -3.86
C LEU A 48 16.81 0.08 -2.49
N CYS A 49 15.83 -0.62 -1.93
CA CYS A 49 15.31 -0.33 -0.58
C CYS A 49 16.35 -0.64 0.50
N SER A 50 17.11 -1.72 0.37
CA SER A 50 18.20 -2.08 1.27
C SER A 50 19.34 -1.06 1.23
N LEU A 51 19.63 -0.46 0.07
CA LEU A 51 20.56 0.66 -0.03
C LEU A 51 20.06 1.86 0.79
N PHE A 52 18.80 2.26 0.62
CA PHE A 52 18.19 3.33 1.43
C PHE A 52 18.28 3.03 2.94
N VAL A 53 17.89 1.81 3.35
CA VAL A 53 17.97 1.36 4.74
C VAL A 53 19.41 1.39 5.25
N GLY A 54 20.37 0.88 4.47
CA GLY A 54 21.77 0.81 4.84
C GLY A 54 22.41 2.18 5.03
N VAL A 55 22.12 3.14 4.12
CA VAL A 55 22.60 4.53 4.27
C VAL A 55 22.00 5.17 5.53
N ARG A 56 20.70 4.97 5.79
CA ARG A 56 20.08 5.51 7.01
C ARG A 56 20.62 4.87 8.28
N LEU A 57 20.83 3.55 8.30
CA LEU A 57 21.49 2.87 9.43
C LEU A 57 22.90 3.41 9.67
N ALA A 58 23.69 3.62 8.61
CA ALA A 58 25.04 4.16 8.72
C ALA A 58 25.06 5.59 9.30
N ASN A 59 24.02 6.39 9.07
CA ASN A 59 23.86 7.73 9.66
C ASN A 59 23.41 7.72 11.14
N HIS A 60 23.08 6.56 11.69
CA HIS A 60 22.54 6.39 13.04
C HIS A 60 23.18 5.20 13.77
N ASP A 61 24.51 5.05 13.64
CA ASP A 61 25.31 4.04 14.37
C ASP A 61 24.81 2.59 14.22
N PHE A 62 24.18 2.28 13.08
CA PHE A 62 23.53 1.01 12.79
C PHE A 62 22.42 0.61 13.77
N ASP A 63 21.79 1.59 14.43
CA ASP A 63 20.64 1.38 15.29
C ASP A 63 19.34 1.21 14.47
N PRO A 64 18.71 0.01 14.45
CA PRO A 64 17.46 -0.22 13.73
C PRO A 64 16.25 0.46 14.39
N THR A 65 16.35 0.89 15.65
CA THR A 65 15.24 1.51 16.37
C THR A 65 14.93 2.92 15.87
N VAL A 66 15.84 3.56 15.13
CA VAL A 66 15.58 4.84 14.45
C VAL A 66 14.40 4.78 13.46
N PHE A 67 14.06 3.59 12.97
CA PHE A 67 12.91 3.36 12.08
C PHE A 67 11.59 3.26 12.85
N ILE A 68 11.62 3.16 14.18
CA ILE A 68 10.42 3.16 15.03
C ILE A 68 9.85 4.59 15.17
N LEU A 69 10.72 5.61 15.09
CA LEU A 69 10.42 7.01 15.38
C LEU A 69 9.70 7.16 16.73
N ALA A 70 10.31 6.60 17.77
CA ALA A 70 9.81 6.70 19.13
C ALA A 70 9.94 8.14 19.65
N GLY A 71 8.90 8.65 20.30
CA GLY A 71 8.89 9.94 20.98
C GLY A 71 8.71 9.81 22.50
N GLU A 72 9.39 10.68 23.24
CA GLU A 72 9.43 10.68 24.72
C GLU A 72 8.07 10.90 25.38
N GLU A 73 7.12 11.62 24.75
CA GLU A 73 5.80 11.87 25.37
C GLU A 73 4.98 10.59 25.58
N VAL A 74 5.32 9.51 24.87
CA VAL A 74 4.57 8.26 24.88
C VAL A 74 5.46 7.04 25.12
N THR A 75 6.78 7.18 24.95
CA THR A 75 7.77 6.12 25.17
C THR A 75 8.68 6.52 26.32
N ASP A 76 8.66 5.75 27.41
CA ASP A 76 9.51 5.94 28.58
C ASP A 76 10.98 5.55 28.27
N PRO A 77 11.92 6.53 28.27
CA PRO A 77 13.33 6.26 28.04
C PRO A 77 13.97 5.39 29.12
N ALA A 78 13.50 5.44 30.37
CA ALA A 78 14.06 4.65 31.46
C ALA A 78 13.82 3.14 31.28
N GLN A 79 12.69 2.78 30.66
CA GLN A 79 12.38 1.38 30.31
C GLN A 79 12.98 0.95 28.96
N ASN A 80 13.39 1.90 28.12
CA ASN A 80 13.93 1.68 26.78
C ASN A 80 15.29 2.37 26.56
N PRO A 81 16.32 2.07 27.37
CA PRO A 81 17.62 2.76 27.29
C PRO A 81 18.36 2.52 25.96
N ASP A 82 18.11 1.40 25.29
CA ASP A 82 18.75 1.03 24.02
C ASP A 82 17.92 1.43 22.79
N MET A 83 16.87 2.25 22.96
CA MET A 83 16.02 2.71 21.87
C MET A 83 16.32 4.17 21.54
N PHE A 84 16.48 4.47 20.25
CA PHE A 84 16.50 5.84 19.76
C PHE A 84 15.13 6.50 19.99
N ILE A 85 15.08 7.41 20.98
CA ILE A 85 13.88 8.15 21.36
C ILE A 85 14.12 9.65 21.12
N VAL A 86 13.18 10.28 20.41
CA VAL A 86 13.21 11.72 20.15
C VAL A 86 12.63 12.45 21.35
N LYS A 87 13.50 13.24 21.99
CA LYS A 87 13.18 14.04 23.17
C LYS A 87 12.14 15.12 22.88
N GLY A 88 11.19 15.31 23.80
CA GLY A 88 10.13 16.32 23.69
C GLY A 88 9.21 16.16 22.47
N ALA A 89 9.12 14.95 21.91
CA ALA A 89 8.30 14.66 20.75
C ALA A 89 7.24 13.59 21.06
N PHE A 90 6.10 13.67 20.39
CA PHE A 90 5.07 12.63 20.45
C PHE A 90 5.50 11.32 19.75
N GLY A 91 6.41 11.45 18.79
CA GLY A 91 6.86 10.36 17.93
C GLY A 91 5.85 10.04 16.83
N TYR A 92 5.89 8.81 16.31
CA TYR A 92 5.03 8.39 15.20
C TYR A 92 4.33 7.05 15.43
N ASP A 93 3.56 6.60 14.45
CA ASP A 93 2.80 5.35 14.50
C ASP A 93 3.70 4.11 14.73
N GLY A 94 4.97 4.17 14.30
CA GLY A 94 5.93 3.06 14.36
C GLY A 94 6.14 2.50 15.76
N GLN A 95 6.19 3.33 16.81
CA GLN A 95 6.32 2.89 18.20
C GLN A 95 5.12 2.05 18.68
N ARG A 96 3.91 2.31 18.16
CA ARG A 96 2.73 1.49 18.47
C ARG A 96 2.80 0.15 17.77
N TYR A 97 3.24 0.11 16.51
CA TYR A 97 3.45 -1.14 15.80
C TYR A 97 4.61 -1.95 16.38
N TYR A 98 5.67 -1.31 16.87
CA TYR A 98 6.75 -1.98 17.61
C TYR A 98 6.20 -2.67 18.86
N ARG A 99 5.41 -1.95 19.66
CA ARG A 99 4.76 -2.51 20.85
C ARG A 99 3.88 -3.73 20.51
N LEU A 100 3.02 -3.63 19.49
CA LEU A 100 2.21 -4.77 19.04
C LEU A 100 3.04 -5.92 18.47
N SER A 101 4.22 -5.64 17.93
CA SER A 101 5.12 -6.68 17.43
C SER A 101 5.82 -7.43 18.55
N ARG A 102 5.90 -6.84 19.75
CA ARG A 102 6.34 -7.51 20.99
C ARG A 102 5.23 -8.35 21.60
N ASN A 103 4.01 -7.84 21.64
CA ASN A 103 2.83 -8.54 22.14
C ASN A 103 1.55 -8.13 21.36
N PRO A 104 1.13 -8.87 20.32
CA PRO A 104 -0.03 -8.49 19.51
C PRO A 104 -1.36 -8.68 20.25
N PHE A 105 -1.36 -9.48 21.32
CA PHE A 105 -2.56 -9.84 22.08
C PHE A 105 -2.79 -8.97 23.32
N THR A 106 -1.93 -7.96 23.54
CA THR A 106 -2.00 -7.05 24.69
C THR A 106 -3.39 -6.48 24.94
N SER A 107 -3.69 -6.29 26.22
CA SER A 107 -4.87 -5.60 26.77
C SER A 107 -4.50 -4.48 27.73
N GLU A 108 -3.21 -4.20 27.90
CA GLU A 108 -2.72 -3.18 28.85
C GLU A 108 -2.67 -1.80 28.19
N VAL A 109 -2.95 -0.72 28.91
CA VAL A 109 -2.80 0.63 28.33
C VAL A 109 -1.34 1.00 28.17
N GLU A 110 -0.47 0.53 29.07
CA GLU A 110 0.98 0.74 29.03
C GLU A 110 1.69 -0.62 29.10
N GLU A 111 2.63 -0.85 28.17
CA GLU A 111 3.46 -2.07 28.17
C GLU A 111 4.76 -1.78 27.42
N PHE A 112 5.87 -2.39 27.86
CA PHE A 112 7.22 -2.15 27.33
C PHE A 112 7.63 -0.67 27.34
N GLY A 113 7.16 0.09 28.34
CA GLY A 113 7.38 1.52 28.44
C GLY A 113 6.74 2.33 27.31
N ILE A 114 5.69 1.83 26.65
CA ILE A 114 4.98 2.55 25.57
C ILE A 114 3.49 2.63 25.88
N THR A 115 2.96 3.84 25.97
CA THR A 115 1.55 4.11 26.24
C THR A 115 0.70 4.06 24.97
N PHE A 116 -0.47 3.43 25.04
CA PHE A 116 -1.45 3.43 23.96
C PHE A 116 -2.49 4.52 24.17
N ASP A 117 -2.38 5.58 23.38
CA ASP A 117 -3.33 6.70 23.32
C ASP A 117 -4.67 6.33 22.67
N ARG A 118 -4.63 5.40 21.70
CA ARG A 118 -5.80 4.92 20.94
C ARG A 118 -5.69 3.41 20.68
N PRO A 119 -5.79 2.58 21.72
CA PRO A 119 -5.41 1.17 21.67
C PRO A 119 -6.26 0.38 20.67
N ALA A 120 -7.57 0.64 20.61
CA ALA A 120 -8.45 0.02 19.63
C ALA A 120 -8.01 0.37 18.20
N TYR A 121 -7.76 1.65 17.90
CA TYR A 121 -7.28 2.11 16.58
C TYR A 121 -6.05 1.32 16.10
N TRP A 122 -5.03 1.18 16.94
CA TRP A 122 -3.80 0.49 16.58
C TRP A 122 -3.97 -1.03 16.50
N GLN A 123 -4.64 -1.65 17.48
CA GLN A 123 -4.79 -3.10 17.50
C GLN A 123 -5.77 -3.62 16.43
N LYS A 124 -6.69 -2.78 15.92
CA LYS A 124 -7.49 -3.09 14.71
C LYS A 124 -6.59 -3.39 13.50
N ARG A 125 -5.39 -2.79 13.44
CA ARG A 125 -4.39 -2.93 12.37
C ARG A 125 -3.25 -3.88 12.76
N SER A 126 -3.61 -5.07 13.22
CA SER A 126 -2.67 -6.05 13.77
C SER A 126 -1.89 -6.85 12.72
N GLY A 127 -2.28 -6.82 11.44
CA GLY A 127 -1.71 -7.71 10.42
C GLY A 127 -0.19 -7.60 10.26
N TYR A 128 0.36 -6.38 10.20
CA TYR A 128 1.80 -6.16 10.11
C TYR A 128 2.53 -6.51 11.41
N PRO A 129 2.12 -5.99 12.59
CA PRO A 129 2.74 -6.38 13.86
C PRO A 129 2.71 -7.88 14.15
N PHE A 130 1.61 -8.56 13.81
CA PHE A 130 1.50 -10.00 14.01
C PHE A 130 2.49 -10.78 13.14
N LEU A 131 2.70 -10.36 11.89
CA LEU A 131 3.72 -10.96 11.02
C LEU A 131 5.13 -10.75 11.59
N VAL A 132 5.43 -9.55 12.09
CA VAL A 132 6.71 -9.26 12.74
C VAL A 132 6.88 -10.08 14.02
N TRP A 133 5.84 -10.18 14.86
CA TRP A 133 5.85 -10.99 16.07
C TRP A 133 6.20 -12.45 15.76
N LEU A 134 5.55 -13.04 14.76
CA LEU A 134 5.82 -14.42 14.35
C LEU A 134 7.27 -14.59 13.83
N LEU A 135 7.73 -13.70 12.95
CA LEU A 135 9.06 -13.80 12.32
C LEU A 135 10.22 -13.43 13.25
N SER A 136 9.94 -12.69 14.32
CA SER A 136 10.93 -12.30 15.34
C SER A 136 11.08 -13.32 16.47
N GLY A 137 10.52 -14.53 16.32
CA GLY A 137 10.56 -15.55 17.37
C GLY A 137 9.64 -15.20 18.54
N PHE A 138 8.41 -14.77 18.23
CA PHE A 138 7.37 -14.39 19.20
C PHE A 138 7.66 -13.09 19.98
N GLY A 139 8.19 -12.08 19.29
CA GLY A 139 8.33 -10.73 19.84
C GLY A 139 9.62 -10.49 20.63
N GLN A 140 10.73 -11.12 20.24
CA GLN A 140 12.02 -10.94 20.91
C GLN A 140 12.55 -9.51 20.77
N ARG A 141 12.84 -8.85 21.92
CA ARG A 141 13.21 -7.41 22.01
C ARG A 141 14.24 -6.95 20.98
N SER A 142 15.35 -7.66 20.87
CA SER A 142 16.47 -7.30 20.00
C SER A 142 16.21 -7.58 18.52
N VAL A 143 15.25 -8.44 18.19
CA VAL A 143 14.99 -8.90 16.82
C VAL A 143 13.85 -8.12 16.17
N VAL A 144 12.86 -7.67 16.95
CA VAL A 144 11.69 -6.95 16.43
C VAL A 144 12.07 -5.76 15.52
N PRO A 145 12.96 -4.82 15.91
CA PRO A 145 13.27 -3.66 15.06
C PRO A 145 13.81 -4.06 13.68
N TRP A 146 14.68 -5.07 13.62
CA TRP A 146 15.20 -5.62 12.38
C TRP A 146 14.12 -6.28 11.53
N MET A 147 13.23 -7.06 12.16
CA MET A 147 12.15 -7.74 11.43
C MET A 147 11.10 -6.79 10.90
N MET A 148 10.80 -5.69 11.60
CA MET A 148 9.93 -4.62 11.09
C MET A 148 10.45 -4.07 9.75
N ILE A 149 11.76 -3.76 9.69
CA ILE A 149 12.42 -3.28 8.48
C ILE A 149 12.41 -4.36 7.39
N ALA A 150 12.83 -5.58 7.72
CA ALA A 150 12.96 -6.68 6.78
C ALA A 150 11.61 -7.07 6.14
N VAL A 151 10.53 -7.09 6.93
CA VAL A 151 9.16 -7.35 6.46
C VAL A 151 8.73 -6.27 5.46
N ASN A 152 8.97 -4.99 5.76
CA ASN A 152 8.60 -3.91 4.85
C ASN A 152 9.41 -3.94 3.54
N VAL A 153 10.73 -4.12 3.61
CA VAL A 153 11.58 -4.24 2.41
C VAL A 153 11.16 -5.45 1.55
N THR A 154 10.90 -6.59 2.19
CA THR A 154 10.43 -7.80 1.50
C THR A 154 9.07 -7.57 0.84
N ALA A 155 8.14 -6.88 1.52
CA ALA A 155 6.84 -6.56 0.98
C ALA A 155 6.93 -5.69 -0.28
N VAL A 156 7.83 -4.68 -0.30
CA VAL A 156 8.08 -3.88 -1.50
C VAL A 156 8.67 -4.72 -2.64
N GLY A 157 9.57 -5.65 -2.34
CA GLY A 157 10.06 -6.64 -3.31
C GLY A 157 8.97 -7.54 -3.89
N ILE A 158 8.01 -7.96 -3.07
CA ILE A 158 6.82 -8.72 -3.50
C ILE A 158 5.95 -7.86 -4.43
N ILE A 159 5.73 -6.58 -4.10
CA ILE A 159 4.99 -5.65 -4.98
C ILE A 159 5.67 -5.56 -6.35
N ALA A 160 6.99 -5.40 -6.39
CA ALA A 160 7.75 -5.33 -7.64
C ALA A 160 7.66 -6.63 -8.46
N THR A 161 7.78 -7.79 -7.80
CA THR A 161 7.71 -9.12 -8.43
C THR A 161 6.33 -9.38 -9.04
N ILE A 162 5.27 -9.17 -8.27
CA ILE A 162 3.90 -9.39 -8.73
C ILE A 162 3.51 -8.32 -9.76
N GLY A 163 3.94 -7.08 -9.55
CA GLY A 163 3.78 -6.00 -10.52
C GLY A 163 4.43 -6.33 -11.87
N ALA A 164 5.61 -6.94 -11.87
CA ALA A 164 6.28 -7.38 -13.08
C ALA A 164 5.48 -8.48 -13.81
N ARG A 165 4.89 -9.42 -13.05
CA ARG A 165 3.99 -10.44 -13.61
C ARG A 165 2.76 -9.80 -14.24
N LEU A 166 2.10 -8.87 -13.56
CA LEU A 166 0.94 -8.15 -14.07
C LEU A 166 1.29 -7.32 -15.33
N ALA A 167 2.43 -6.64 -15.34
CA ALA A 167 2.91 -5.92 -16.53
C ALA A 167 3.08 -6.84 -17.74
N ARG A 168 3.62 -8.05 -17.55
CA ARG A 168 3.74 -9.05 -18.61
C ARG A 168 2.40 -9.56 -19.12
N MET A 169 1.42 -9.74 -18.23
CA MET A 169 0.05 -10.10 -18.62
C MET A 169 -0.61 -9.01 -19.49
N HIS A 170 -0.11 -7.77 -19.43
CA HIS A 170 -0.49 -6.67 -20.31
C HIS A 170 0.44 -6.51 -21.53
N HIS A 171 1.27 -7.50 -21.85
CA HIS A 171 2.30 -7.46 -22.90
C HIS A 171 3.23 -6.24 -22.80
N ARG A 172 3.54 -5.82 -21.56
CA ARG A 172 4.49 -4.74 -21.27
C ARG A 172 5.79 -5.28 -20.67
N SER A 173 6.78 -4.40 -20.58
CA SER A 173 8.05 -4.71 -19.92
C SER A 173 7.82 -5.08 -18.44
N PRO A 174 8.43 -6.15 -17.92
CA PRO A 174 8.34 -6.54 -16.50
C PRO A 174 8.88 -5.44 -15.57
N TRP A 175 9.84 -4.62 -16.03
CA TRP A 175 10.39 -3.51 -15.25
C TRP A 175 9.35 -2.44 -14.87
N LEU A 176 8.20 -2.40 -15.54
CA LEU A 176 7.09 -1.54 -15.12
C LEU A 176 6.49 -1.95 -13.76
N GLY A 177 6.78 -3.16 -13.28
CA GLY A 177 6.48 -3.58 -11.90
C GLY A 177 7.20 -2.74 -10.84
N MET A 178 8.31 -2.07 -11.19
CA MET A 178 8.96 -1.12 -10.29
C MET A 178 8.11 0.12 -10.02
N VAL A 179 7.21 0.53 -10.92
CA VAL A 179 6.44 1.77 -10.76
C VAL A 179 5.56 1.75 -9.49
N PRO A 180 4.70 0.75 -9.24
CA PRO A 180 3.97 0.71 -7.98
C PRO A 180 4.90 0.49 -6.79
N ALA A 181 5.97 -0.31 -6.92
CA ALA A 181 6.87 -0.63 -5.81
C ALA A 181 7.77 0.54 -5.38
N ALA A 182 8.17 1.39 -6.32
CA ALA A 182 8.94 2.60 -6.08
C ALA A 182 8.05 3.80 -5.73
N TRP A 183 6.77 3.60 -5.40
CA TRP A 183 5.97 4.69 -4.85
C TRP A 183 6.60 5.20 -3.54
N ALA A 184 6.82 6.50 -3.43
CA ALA A 184 7.51 7.09 -2.29
C ALA A 184 6.82 6.85 -0.94
N GLY A 185 5.50 6.62 -0.93
CA GLY A 185 4.77 6.22 0.27
C GLY A 185 5.32 4.95 0.93
N PHE A 186 5.94 4.04 0.17
CA PHE A 186 6.61 2.86 0.73
C PHE A 186 7.97 3.16 1.35
N VAL A 187 8.68 4.18 0.86
CA VAL A 187 9.91 4.68 1.51
C VAL A 187 9.58 5.30 2.86
N VAL A 188 8.52 6.11 2.89
CA VAL A 188 7.95 6.67 4.13
C VAL A 188 7.51 5.54 5.07
N ALA A 189 6.92 4.47 4.54
CA ALA A 189 6.51 3.32 5.34
C ALA A 189 7.69 2.56 5.96
N ILE A 190 8.75 2.32 5.17
CA ILE A 190 9.98 1.69 5.65
C ILE A 190 10.61 2.57 6.73
N SER A 191 10.77 3.87 6.47
CA SER A 191 11.48 4.81 7.35
C SER A 191 10.85 5.02 8.73
N GLN A 192 9.61 4.56 8.92
CA GLN A 192 8.82 4.74 10.14
C GLN A 192 8.14 3.43 10.58
N ASN A 193 8.57 2.29 10.04
CA ASN A 193 8.05 0.95 10.35
C ASN A 193 6.53 0.87 10.35
N LEU A 194 5.93 1.23 9.22
CA LEU A 194 4.48 1.30 9.04
C LEU A 194 3.92 0.09 8.27
N THR A 195 2.60 0.06 8.11
CA THR A 195 1.81 -1.06 7.55
C THR A 195 1.74 -1.12 6.02
N GLU A 196 2.02 0.00 5.34
CA GLU A 196 1.61 0.28 3.96
C GLU A 196 2.18 -0.74 2.98
N ALA A 197 3.46 -1.09 3.11
CA ALA A 197 4.11 -2.02 2.20
C ALA A 197 3.47 -3.42 2.26
N VAL A 198 3.16 -3.91 3.46
CA VAL A 198 2.48 -5.20 3.66
C VAL A 198 1.07 -5.17 3.06
N VAL A 199 0.30 -4.10 3.30
CA VAL A 199 -1.03 -3.92 2.67
C VAL A 199 -0.91 -3.93 1.15
N GLY A 200 0.07 -3.21 0.60
CA GLY A 200 0.32 -3.16 -0.83
C GLY A 200 0.67 -4.52 -1.43
N ALA A 201 1.53 -5.30 -0.77
CA ALA A 201 1.92 -6.64 -1.18
C ALA A 201 0.72 -7.60 -1.17
N LEU A 202 -0.11 -7.55 -0.13
CA LEU A 202 -1.32 -8.38 -0.01
C LEU A 202 -2.38 -7.97 -1.04
N LEU A 203 -2.57 -6.67 -1.27
CA LEU A 203 -3.51 -6.16 -2.25
C LEU A 203 -3.10 -6.57 -3.67
N ILE A 204 -1.85 -6.38 -4.07
CA ILE A 204 -1.41 -6.77 -5.42
C ILE A 204 -1.37 -8.29 -5.61
N ALA A 205 -1.08 -9.06 -4.57
CA ALA A 205 -1.21 -10.51 -4.58
C ALA A 205 -2.67 -10.94 -4.78
N SER A 206 -3.62 -10.27 -4.12
CA SER A 206 -5.05 -10.54 -4.31
C SER A 206 -5.50 -10.24 -5.74
N LEU A 207 -5.01 -9.15 -6.34
CA LEU A 207 -5.28 -8.81 -7.74
C LEU A 207 -4.78 -9.91 -8.66
N LEU A 208 -3.53 -10.37 -8.51
CA LEU A 208 -3.00 -11.46 -9.32
C LEU A 208 -3.82 -12.75 -9.13
N ALA A 209 -4.17 -13.10 -7.89
CA ALA A 209 -4.98 -14.28 -7.60
C ALA A 209 -6.38 -14.20 -8.25
N LEU A 210 -7.04 -13.03 -8.21
CA LEU A 210 -8.31 -12.79 -8.89
C LEU A 210 -8.19 -12.96 -10.41
N ARG A 211 -7.11 -12.44 -11.01
CA ARG A 211 -6.84 -12.59 -12.44
C ARG A 211 -6.64 -14.04 -12.85
N ARG A 212 -6.02 -14.84 -11.98
CA ARG A 212 -5.82 -16.29 -12.18
C ARG A 212 -6.98 -17.15 -11.69
N GLN A 213 -8.08 -16.54 -11.24
CA GLN A 213 -9.25 -17.24 -10.72
C GLN A 213 -8.98 -18.12 -9.47
N HIS A 214 -7.90 -17.81 -8.73
CA HIS A 214 -7.57 -18.47 -7.47
C HIS A 214 -8.35 -17.80 -6.33
N TRP A 215 -9.65 -18.04 -6.27
CA TRP A 215 -10.61 -17.33 -5.40
C TRP A 215 -10.26 -17.38 -3.91
N ALA A 216 -9.81 -18.53 -3.41
CA ALA A 216 -9.46 -18.70 -2.01
C ALA A 216 -8.22 -17.87 -1.64
N ALA A 217 -7.18 -17.91 -2.47
CA ALA A 217 -5.99 -17.10 -2.28
C ALA A 217 -6.31 -15.59 -2.35
N ALA A 218 -7.20 -15.19 -3.25
CA ALA A 218 -7.65 -13.80 -3.35
C ALA A 218 -8.38 -13.33 -2.07
N ALA A 219 -9.34 -14.12 -1.58
CA ALA A 219 -10.08 -13.81 -0.36
C ALA A 219 -9.19 -13.78 0.89
N ALA A 220 -8.25 -14.74 0.99
CA ALA A 220 -7.28 -14.78 2.08
C ALA A 220 -6.36 -13.55 2.07
N ALA A 221 -5.83 -13.19 0.90
CA ALA A 221 -4.98 -12.00 0.76
C ALA A 221 -5.74 -10.69 1.05
N LEU A 222 -6.99 -10.55 0.59
CA LEU A 222 -7.83 -9.38 0.90
C LEU A 222 -8.18 -9.30 2.39
N THR A 223 -8.44 -10.44 3.04
CA THR A 223 -8.72 -10.49 4.48
C THR A 223 -7.48 -10.08 5.28
N ALA A 224 -6.31 -10.62 4.95
CA ALA A 224 -5.06 -10.23 5.57
C ALA A 224 -4.75 -8.74 5.32
N ALA A 225 -5.03 -8.22 4.12
CA ALA A 225 -4.87 -6.79 3.82
C ALA A 225 -5.79 -5.94 4.70
N ALA A 226 -7.05 -6.36 4.90
CA ALA A 226 -8.02 -5.65 5.74
C ALA A 226 -7.61 -5.61 7.20
N ILE A 227 -7.11 -6.72 7.75
CA ILE A 227 -6.58 -6.82 9.12
C ILE A 227 -5.28 -6.00 9.28
N THR A 228 -4.50 -5.84 8.20
CA THR A 228 -3.31 -4.98 8.22
C THR A 228 -3.70 -3.50 8.17
N ARG A 229 -4.67 -3.15 7.31
CA ARG A 229 -5.23 -1.79 7.20
C ARG A 229 -6.57 -1.84 6.49
N GLU A 230 -7.56 -1.22 7.12
CA GLU A 230 -8.95 -1.22 6.68
C GLU A 230 -9.19 -0.51 5.34
N THR A 231 -8.28 0.35 4.89
CA THR A 231 -8.36 1.05 3.60
C THR A 231 -8.44 0.08 2.42
N SER A 232 -7.80 -1.09 2.55
CA SER A 232 -7.86 -2.15 1.55
C SER A 232 -9.27 -2.72 1.34
N LEU A 233 -10.19 -2.58 2.31
CA LEU A 233 -11.58 -3.00 2.16
C LEU A 233 -12.32 -2.23 1.06
N VAL A 234 -11.86 -1.03 0.70
CA VAL A 234 -12.42 -0.28 -0.43
C VAL A 234 -12.42 -1.13 -1.70
N PHE A 235 -11.38 -1.93 -1.92
CA PHE A 235 -11.31 -2.85 -3.05
C PHE A 235 -12.37 -3.96 -2.94
N SER A 236 -12.55 -4.55 -1.76
CA SER A 236 -13.60 -5.56 -1.51
C SER A 236 -15.00 -5.00 -1.72
N VAL A 237 -15.26 -3.77 -1.28
CA VAL A 237 -16.54 -3.07 -1.50
C VAL A 237 -16.75 -2.81 -2.99
N ALA A 238 -15.73 -2.37 -3.73
CA ALA A 238 -15.84 -2.15 -5.17
C ALA A 238 -16.13 -3.46 -5.94
N LEU A 239 -15.48 -4.55 -5.52
CA LEU A 239 -15.70 -5.88 -6.08
C LEU A 239 -17.12 -6.39 -5.80
N LEU A 240 -17.62 -6.20 -4.56
CA LEU A 240 -18.99 -6.53 -4.17
C LEU A 240 -20.01 -5.71 -4.98
N ALA A 241 -19.83 -4.38 -5.05
CA ALA A 241 -20.75 -3.47 -5.73
C ALA A 241 -20.89 -3.78 -7.23
N THR A 242 -19.78 -4.12 -7.90
CA THR A 242 -19.80 -4.51 -9.32
C THR A 242 -20.33 -5.92 -9.57
N ALA A 243 -20.26 -6.81 -8.58
CA ALA A 243 -20.88 -8.13 -8.65
C ALA A 243 -22.41 -8.05 -8.54
N PHE A 244 -22.93 -7.20 -7.65
CA PHE A 244 -24.37 -7.09 -7.37
C PHE A 244 -25.13 -6.09 -8.24
N SER A 245 -24.49 -5.01 -8.69
CA SER A 245 -25.17 -3.96 -9.44
C SER A 245 -24.75 -3.95 -10.91
N PRO A 246 -25.62 -4.42 -11.83
CA PRO A 246 -25.39 -4.29 -13.27
C PRO A 246 -25.22 -2.83 -13.69
N VAL A 247 -25.88 -1.89 -13.01
CA VAL A 247 -25.76 -0.45 -13.26
C VAL A 247 -24.34 0.02 -12.94
N VAL A 248 -23.83 -0.28 -11.75
CA VAL A 248 -22.45 0.06 -11.36
C VAL A 248 -21.46 -0.61 -12.31
N ARG A 249 -21.66 -1.90 -12.63
CA ARG A 249 -20.81 -2.61 -13.58
C ARG A 249 -20.77 -1.91 -14.95
N ARG A 250 -21.92 -1.45 -15.47
CA ARG A 250 -22.02 -0.73 -16.75
C ARG A 250 -21.36 0.65 -16.69
N LEU A 251 -21.58 1.41 -15.62
CA LEU A 251 -20.99 2.75 -15.44
C LEU A 251 -19.45 2.71 -15.45
N PHE A 252 -18.88 1.65 -14.89
CA PHE A 252 -17.45 1.46 -14.74
C PHE A 252 -16.83 0.51 -15.76
N ALA A 253 -17.61 -0.05 -16.68
CA ALA A 253 -17.09 -0.93 -17.71
C ALA A 253 -16.15 -0.20 -18.68
N ALA A 254 -15.00 -0.82 -18.95
CA ALA A 254 -14.23 -0.52 -20.14
C ALA A 254 -15.05 -0.91 -21.38
N ARG A 255 -15.03 -0.09 -22.42
CA ARG A 255 -15.60 -0.41 -23.74
C ARG A 255 -14.54 -1.15 -24.55
N GLY A 256 -14.88 -2.35 -25.00
CA GLY A 256 -14.10 -3.12 -25.96
C GLY A 256 -14.06 -2.43 -27.33
N ARG A 257 -13.22 -2.97 -28.23
CA ARG A 257 -13.08 -2.49 -29.62
C ARG A 257 -14.41 -2.45 -30.38
N ASP A 258 -15.31 -3.38 -30.07
CA ASP A 258 -16.62 -3.51 -30.71
C ASP A 258 -17.74 -2.81 -29.92
N GLY A 259 -17.40 -2.00 -28.91
CA GLY A 259 -18.37 -1.31 -28.04
C GLY A 259 -18.94 -2.17 -26.90
N GLU A 260 -18.75 -3.49 -26.93
CA GLU A 260 -19.14 -4.40 -25.85
C GLU A 260 -18.34 -4.14 -24.56
N PRO A 261 -18.97 -4.16 -23.38
CA PRO A 261 -18.28 -3.97 -22.12
C PRO A 261 -17.28 -5.11 -21.84
N ALA A 262 -16.05 -4.78 -21.46
CA ALA A 262 -15.03 -5.76 -21.10
C ALA A 262 -15.55 -6.68 -19.98
N ARG A 263 -15.71 -7.96 -20.27
CA ARG A 263 -16.20 -8.97 -19.32
C ARG A 263 -15.00 -9.54 -18.58
N GLY A 264 -14.78 -9.08 -17.34
CA GLY A 264 -13.90 -9.78 -16.41
C GLY A 264 -14.52 -11.11 -15.96
N PRO A 265 -13.74 -12.00 -15.33
CA PRO A 265 -14.27 -13.24 -14.78
C PRO A 265 -15.35 -12.93 -13.73
N ARG A 266 -16.39 -13.77 -13.66
CA ARG A 266 -17.43 -13.65 -12.65
C ARG A 266 -16.85 -14.08 -11.31
N VAL A 267 -16.51 -13.09 -10.48
CA VAL A 267 -15.95 -13.36 -9.15
C VAL A 267 -17.06 -13.85 -8.23
N PRO A 268 -16.88 -15.00 -7.54
CA PRO A 268 -17.85 -15.48 -6.56
C PRO A 268 -18.08 -14.45 -5.44
N VAL A 269 -19.33 -14.25 -5.05
CA VAL A 269 -19.73 -13.24 -4.05
C VAL A 269 -19.03 -13.40 -2.71
N TRP A 270 -18.69 -14.63 -2.31
CA TRP A 270 -18.00 -14.87 -1.04
C TRP A 270 -16.59 -14.26 -1.01
N VAL A 271 -15.93 -14.07 -2.16
CA VAL A 271 -14.56 -13.52 -2.24
C VAL A 271 -14.47 -12.10 -1.67
N PRO A 272 -15.30 -11.13 -2.08
CA PRO A 272 -15.35 -9.82 -1.44
C PRO A 272 -16.07 -9.79 -0.09
N LEU A 273 -16.99 -10.74 0.17
CA LEU A 273 -17.77 -10.74 1.41
C LEU A 273 -16.95 -11.18 2.63
N VAL A 274 -16.10 -12.20 2.48
CA VAL A 274 -15.28 -12.75 3.57
C VAL A 274 -14.38 -11.68 4.23
N PRO A 275 -13.58 -10.86 3.49
CA PRO A 275 -12.79 -9.79 4.09
C PRO A 275 -13.62 -8.79 4.89
N ILE A 276 -14.80 -8.41 4.39
CA ILE A 276 -15.69 -7.44 5.03
C ILE A 276 -16.22 -8.01 6.34
N VAL A 277 -16.74 -9.24 6.32
CA VAL A 277 -17.33 -9.90 7.50
C VAL A 277 -16.27 -10.18 8.56
N LEU A 278 -15.12 -10.74 8.17
CA LEU A 278 -14.05 -11.07 9.10
C LEU A 278 -13.41 -9.82 9.71
N TYR A 279 -13.20 -8.76 8.92
CA TYR A 279 -12.71 -7.49 9.48
C TYR A 279 -13.74 -6.84 10.40
N ALA A 280 -15.04 -6.87 10.06
CA ALA A 280 -16.09 -6.37 10.94
C ALA A 280 -16.11 -7.13 12.28
N ALA A 281 -16.02 -8.46 12.23
CA ALA A 281 -15.93 -9.28 13.44
C ALA A 281 -14.68 -8.95 14.27
N TRP A 282 -13.51 -8.85 13.62
CA TRP A 282 -12.26 -8.45 14.27
C TRP A 282 -12.36 -7.08 14.94
N ARG A 283 -12.89 -6.09 14.22
CA ARG A 283 -13.14 -4.75 14.72
C ARG A 283 -14.04 -4.76 15.96
N THR A 284 -15.11 -5.55 15.94
CA THR A 284 -16.02 -5.67 17.09
C THR A 284 -15.31 -6.28 18.30
N VAL A 285 -14.53 -7.34 18.11
CA VAL A 285 -13.74 -7.96 19.20
C VAL A 285 -12.77 -6.96 19.82
N ILE A 286 -12.02 -6.23 19.00
CA ILE A 286 -11.05 -5.23 19.48
C ILE A 286 -11.74 -4.06 20.17
N ASN A 287 -12.81 -3.52 19.60
CA ASN A 287 -13.56 -2.45 20.24
C ASN A 287 -14.08 -2.89 21.61
N ASN A 288 -14.66 -4.09 21.72
CA ASN A 288 -15.15 -4.65 22.98
C ASN A 288 -14.05 -4.82 24.02
N ARG A 289 -12.83 -5.20 23.59
CA ARG A 289 -11.67 -5.35 24.49
C ARG A 289 -11.25 -4.03 25.14
N TRP A 290 -11.36 -2.91 24.44
CA TRP A 290 -10.87 -1.61 24.90
C TRP A 290 -11.99 -0.66 25.36
N VAL A 291 -13.21 -1.16 25.55
CA VAL A 291 -14.31 -0.36 26.09
C VAL A 291 -13.91 0.20 27.44
N GLY A 292 -13.95 1.53 27.58
CA GLY A 292 -13.65 2.22 28.84
C GLY A 292 -12.17 2.23 29.23
N ALA A 293 -11.27 1.70 28.40
CA ALA A 293 -9.84 1.66 28.71
C ALA A 293 -9.18 3.06 28.75
N ILE A 294 -9.78 4.05 28.08
CA ILE A 294 -9.34 5.45 28.12
C ILE A 294 -10.53 6.34 28.46
N ALA A 295 -10.46 7.03 29.60
CA ALA A 295 -11.48 7.97 30.04
C ALA A 295 -11.46 9.23 29.15
N GLY A 296 -12.60 9.58 28.54
CA GLY A 296 -12.80 10.90 27.91
C GLY A 296 -12.32 11.07 26.46
N GLY A 297 -11.77 10.04 25.81
CA GLY A 297 -11.42 10.12 24.39
C GLY A 297 -12.58 9.73 23.48
N THR A 298 -13.32 10.70 22.93
CA THR A 298 -13.93 10.44 21.63
C THR A 298 -12.77 10.13 20.68
N GLU A 299 -12.76 8.92 20.08
CA GLU A 299 -11.86 8.61 18.96
C GLU A 299 -12.13 9.69 17.90
N ASN A 300 -11.36 10.79 17.90
CA ASN A 300 -11.29 11.73 16.79
C ASN A 300 -10.53 11.04 15.66
N ASP A 301 -11.09 9.92 15.20
CA ASP A 301 -10.83 9.34 13.90
C ASP A 301 -11.16 10.45 12.92
N ALA A 302 -10.11 11.14 12.46
CA ALA A 302 -10.11 12.14 11.41
C ALA A 302 -11.41 12.14 10.60
N LEU A 303 -12.40 12.93 11.04
CA LEU A 303 -13.68 13.02 10.35
C LEU A 303 -13.36 13.44 8.91
N LEU A 304 -13.83 12.64 7.95
CA LEU A 304 -13.67 12.94 6.54
C LEU A 304 -14.17 14.37 6.32
N ALA A 305 -13.31 15.21 5.76
CA ALA A 305 -13.72 16.54 5.36
C ALA A 305 -14.40 16.46 3.99
N ALA A 306 -15.12 17.50 3.62
CA ALA A 306 -15.51 17.68 2.23
C ALA A 306 -14.24 17.67 1.33
N PRO A 307 -14.32 17.13 0.10
CA PRO A 307 -13.19 16.98 -0.79
C PRO A 307 -12.36 18.27 -0.91
N PHE A 308 -11.04 18.13 -0.82
CA PHE A 308 -10.04 19.20 -0.95
C PHE A 308 -10.06 20.30 0.12
N VAL A 309 -11.04 20.35 1.03
CA VAL A 309 -11.12 21.42 2.05
C VAL A 309 -9.84 21.49 2.88
N ARG A 310 -9.34 20.35 3.35
CA ARG A 310 -8.11 20.28 4.15
C ARG A 310 -6.85 20.65 3.34
N LEU A 311 -6.83 20.35 2.05
CA LEU A 311 -5.74 20.75 1.15
C LEU A 311 -5.75 22.26 0.95
N VAL A 312 -6.91 22.86 0.68
CA VAL A 312 -7.05 24.31 0.51
C VAL A 312 -6.67 25.05 1.80
N GLN A 313 -7.07 24.53 2.96
CA GLN A 313 -6.67 25.08 4.25
C GLN A 313 -5.14 25.07 4.42
N TYR A 314 -4.49 23.94 4.13
CA TYR A 314 -3.03 23.83 4.18
C TYR A 314 -2.32 24.76 3.18
N LEU A 315 -2.79 24.85 1.95
CA LEU A 315 -2.23 25.79 0.98
C LEU A 315 -2.43 27.25 1.43
N GLY A 316 -3.56 27.54 2.08
CA GLY A 316 -3.82 28.84 2.71
C GLY A 316 -2.83 29.19 3.82
N THR A 317 -2.38 28.22 4.63
CA THR A 317 -1.34 28.47 5.64
C THR A 317 0.02 28.73 4.99
N VAL A 318 0.38 27.97 3.96
CA VAL A 318 1.63 28.16 3.19
C VAL A 318 1.69 29.54 2.51
N VAL A 319 0.56 30.03 1.99
CA VAL A 319 0.50 31.37 1.35
C VAL A 319 0.62 32.49 2.39
N ARG A 320 0.03 32.32 3.58
CA ARG A 320 0.08 33.33 4.66
C ARG A 320 1.44 33.41 5.33
N ASP A 321 2.14 32.27 5.45
CA ASP A 321 3.48 32.20 6.00
C ASP A 321 4.38 31.31 5.12
N PRO A 322 4.96 31.88 4.04
CA PRO A 322 5.86 31.14 3.16
C PRO A 322 7.16 30.71 3.87
N GLY A 323 7.59 31.43 4.91
CA GLY A 323 8.81 31.15 5.66
C GLY A 323 8.71 29.89 6.52
N GLY A 324 7.51 29.58 7.02
CA GLY A 324 7.21 28.34 7.75
C GLY A 324 7.05 27.10 6.86
N ALA A 325 6.95 27.25 5.53
CA ALA A 325 6.69 26.14 4.63
C ALA A 325 7.96 25.35 4.28
N ASN A 326 7.91 24.03 4.47
CA ASN A 326 8.98 23.15 4.00
C ASN A 326 8.93 23.01 2.46
N LEU A 327 9.86 23.67 1.77
CA LEU A 327 9.97 23.63 0.30
C LEU A 327 10.01 22.20 -0.25
N LEU A 328 10.74 21.31 0.42
CA LEU A 328 10.88 19.91 0.00
C LEU A 328 9.54 19.17 0.06
N ASN A 329 8.76 19.40 1.11
CA ASN A 329 7.41 18.86 1.22
C ASN A 329 6.48 19.40 0.13
N LEU A 330 6.62 20.68 -0.26
CA LEU A 330 5.84 21.26 -1.37
C LEU A 330 6.22 20.63 -2.72
N VAL A 331 7.50 20.36 -2.95
CA VAL A 331 7.98 19.64 -4.16
C VAL A 331 7.42 18.22 -4.19
N GLN A 332 7.50 17.48 -3.08
CA GLN A 332 6.92 16.14 -2.95
C GLN A 332 5.40 16.14 -3.17
N LEU A 333 4.69 17.14 -2.64
CA LEU A 333 3.25 17.32 -2.82
C LEU A 333 2.90 17.58 -4.28
N GLY A 334 3.65 18.46 -4.96
CA GLY A 334 3.46 18.75 -6.39
C GLY A 334 3.66 17.50 -7.26
N LEU A 335 4.73 16.74 -7.03
CA LEU A 335 5.01 15.48 -7.72
C LEU A 335 3.93 14.42 -7.45
N THR A 336 3.43 14.36 -6.21
CA THR A 336 2.31 13.49 -5.83
C THR A 336 1.05 13.87 -6.60
N ALA A 337 0.71 15.16 -6.66
CA ALA A 337 -0.44 15.64 -7.42
C ALA A 337 -0.34 15.25 -8.90
N VAL A 338 0.85 15.38 -9.51
CA VAL A 338 1.10 14.93 -10.89
C VAL A 338 0.83 13.42 -11.04
N ALA A 339 1.41 12.58 -10.16
CA ALA A 339 1.21 11.13 -10.20
C ALA A 339 -0.28 10.74 -10.03
N VAL A 340 -0.96 11.37 -9.06
CA VAL A 340 -2.39 11.16 -8.77
C VAL A 340 -3.26 11.58 -9.97
N VAL A 341 -2.96 12.71 -10.62
CA VAL A 341 -3.67 13.14 -11.84
C VAL A 341 -3.43 12.17 -13.00
N LEU A 342 -2.20 11.67 -13.17
CA LEU A 342 -1.89 10.68 -14.21
C LEU A 342 -2.69 9.39 -14.02
N VAL A 343 -2.86 8.91 -12.78
CA VAL A 343 -3.70 7.73 -12.53
C VAL A 343 -5.19 8.04 -12.58
N ALA A 344 -5.65 9.19 -12.09
CA ALA A 344 -7.06 9.60 -12.16
C ALA A 344 -7.52 9.72 -13.62
N THR A 345 -6.66 10.26 -14.49
CA THR A 345 -6.94 10.35 -15.93
C THR A 345 -6.86 9.01 -16.65
N ALA A 346 -6.32 7.95 -16.03
CA ALA A 346 -6.42 6.59 -16.57
C ALA A 346 -7.88 6.15 -16.71
N TRP A 347 -8.79 6.70 -15.89
CA TRP A 347 -10.23 6.49 -16.05
C TRP A 347 -10.76 6.93 -17.42
N ARG A 348 -10.22 8.02 -18.01
CA ARG A 348 -10.67 8.51 -19.32
C ARG A 348 -10.40 7.49 -20.42
N ASP A 349 -9.42 6.62 -20.22
CA ASP A 349 -9.17 5.51 -21.10
C ASP A 349 -10.17 4.39 -20.83
N ARG A 350 -11.25 4.35 -21.62
CA ARG A 350 -12.26 3.29 -21.52
C ARG A 350 -11.80 1.97 -22.14
N GLN A 351 -10.57 1.85 -22.64
CA GLN A 351 -10.10 0.59 -23.26
C GLN A 351 -9.41 -0.34 -22.25
N SER A 352 -9.24 0.09 -20.99
CA SER A 352 -8.48 -0.63 -19.97
C SER A 352 -9.12 -0.61 -18.58
N GLY A 353 -8.75 -1.61 -17.77
CA GLY A 353 -9.20 -1.80 -16.38
C GLY A 353 -10.53 -2.56 -16.27
N LEU A 354 -10.61 -3.46 -15.28
CA LEU A 354 -11.88 -4.11 -14.95
C LEU A 354 -12.82 -3.14 -14.20
N PRO A 355 -14.15 -3.36 -14.25
CA PRO A 355 -15.10 -2.47 -13.59
C PRO A 355 -14.82 -2.26 -12.10
N HIS A 356 -14.46 -3.33 -11.37
CA HIS A 356 -14.16 -3.23 -9.93
C HIS A 356 -12.86 -2.47 -9.65
N GLU A 357 -11.85 -2.58 -10.50
CA GLU A 357 -10.59 -1.82 -10.34
C GLU A 357 -10.81 -0.34 -10.56
N ARG A 358 -11.61 0.00 -11.58
CA ARG A 358 -11.98 1.39 -11.87
C ARG A 358 -12.82 1.96 -10.73
N LEU A 359 -13.78 1.19 -10.20
CA LEU A 359 -14.58 1.60 -9.05
C LEU A 359 -13.72 1.78 -7.80
N ALA A 360 -12.83 0.83 -7.52
CA ALA A 360 -11.89 0.93 -6.41
C ALA A 360 -11.02 2.19 -6.55
N LEU A 361 -10.50 2.48 -7.74
CA LEU A 361 -9.72 3.70 -7.99
C LEU A 361 -10.54 4.96 -7.69
N ALA A 362 -11.80 5.07 -8.16
CA ALA A 362 -12.63 6.24 -7.82
C ALA A 362 -12.83 6.38 -6.31
N MET A 363 -13.18 5.29 -5.64
CA MET A 363 -13.45 5.32 -4.21
C MET A 363 -12.19 5.69 -3.42
N LEU A 364 -11.02 5.15 -3.80
CA LEU A 364 -9.73 5.46 -3.19
C LEU A 364 -9.31 6.91 -3.44
N LEU A 365 -9.49 7.42 -4.67
CA LEU A 365 -9.20 8.83 -4.97
C LEU A 365 -10.15 9.78 -4.23
N PHE A 366 -11.43 9.43 -4.14
CA PHE A 366 -12.40 10.20 -3.36
C PHE A 366 -12.03 10.22 -1.88
N LEU A 367 -11.70 9.05 -1.31
CA LEU A 367 -11.22 8.96 0.07
C LEU A 367 -9.97 9.82 0.26
N PHE A 368 -8.99 9.71 -0.64
CA PHE A 368 -7.74 10.46 -0.59
C PHE A 368 -7.94 11.97 -0.49
N VAL A 369 -8.85 12.55 -1.28
CA VAL A 369 -9.12 13.99 -1.29
C VAL A 369 -9.92 14.48 -0.08
N CYS A 370 -10.59 13.59 0.66
CA CYS A 370 -11.36 13.89 1.87
C CYS A 370 -10.53 13.79 3.16
N LEU A 371 -9.33 13.22 3.12
CA LEU A 371 -8.51 12.95 4.30
C LEU A 371 -7.76 14.20 4.80
N PRO A 372 -7.59 14.37 6.14
CA PRO A 372 -6.80 15.45 6.73
C PRO A 372 -5.30 15.10 6.79
N VAL A 373 -4.71 14.77 5.64
CA VAL A 373 -3.31 14.28 5.54
C VAL A 373 -2.32 15.34 5.05
N TRP A 374 -2.83 16.45 4.51
CA TRP A 374 -2.05 17.45 3.79
C TRP A 374 -1.10 18.26 4.68
N GLN A 375 -1.53 18.54 5.92
CA GLN A 375 -0.75 19.30 6.89
C GLN A 375 0.23 18.43 7.71
N ARG A 376 0.17 17.09 7.58
CA ARG A 376 0.96 16.15 8.39
C ARG A 376 2.22 15.68 7.64
N GLY A 377 3.00 16.64 7.14
CA GLY A 377 4.19 16.38 6.33
C GLY A 377 3.90 15.37 5.21
N GLN A 378 4.69 14.30 5.15
CA GLN A 378 4.63 13.25 4.12
C GLN A 378 3.45 12.27 4.24
N ALA A 379 2.48 12.50 5.13
CA ALA A 379 1.36 11.58 5.32
C ALA A 379 0.56 11.33 4.03
N TYR A 380 0.42 12.33 3.15
CA TYR A 380 -0.27 12.14 1.86
C TYR A 380 0.40 11.08 0.97
N LEU A 381 1.72 10.88 1.05
CA LEU A 381 2.41 9.84 0.29
C LEU A 381 1.94 8.45 0.72
N ARG A 382 1.74 8.26 2.04
CA ARG A 382 1.26 7.00 2.64
C ARG A 382 -0.15 6.63 2.16
N TRP A 383 -1.03 7.62 2.08
CA TRP A 383 -2.44 7.41 1.70
C TRP A 383 -2.65 7.29 0.19
N ALA A 384 -1.63 7.62 -0.61
CA ALA A 384 -1.67 7.47 -2.06
C ALA A 384 -1.17 6.09 -2.55
N CYS A 385 -0.70 5.21 -1.65
CA CYS A 385 -0.17 3.88 -2.00
C CYS A 385 -1.15 3.04 -2.82
N GLU A 386 -2.37 2.82 -2.31
CA GLU A 386 -3.39 2.03 -2.99
C GLU A 386 -3.91 2.67 -4.29
N PRO A 387 -4.31 3.96 -4.35
CA PRO A 387 -4.77 4.56 -5.60
C PRO A 387 -3.71 4.60 -6.69
N VAL A 388 -2.43 4.85 -6.35
CA VAL A 388 -1.34 4.80 -7.34
C VAL A 388 -1.14 3.37 -7.86
N MET A 389 -1.21 2.37 -6.99
CA MET A 389 -1.07 0.96 -7.37
C MET A 389 -2.20 0.49 -8.32
N ILE A 390 -3.46 0.71 -7.93
CA ILE A 390 -4.62 0.35 -8.78
C ILE A 390 -4.64 1.17 -10.06
N GLY A 391 -4.31 2.46 -9.95
CA GLY A 391 -4.20 3.38 -11.07
C GLY A 391 -3.14 2.98 -12.09
N TRP A 392 -1.97 2.55 -11.61
CA TRP A 392 -0.91 1.98 -12.45
C TRP A 392 -1.38 0.73 -13.19
N LEU A 393 -2.08 -0.18 -12.51
CA LEU A 393 -2.59 -1.41 -13.13
C LEU A 393 -3.56 -1.09 -14.29
N ILE A 394 -4.46 -0.12 -14.09
CA ILE A 394 -5.34 0.36 -15.17
C ILE A 394 -4.52 1.02 -16.28
N ALA A 395 -3.52 1.83 -15.92
CA ALA A 395 -2.67 2.53 -16.88
C ALA A 395 -1.82 1.59 -17.76
N LEU A 396 -1.49 0.36 -17.32
CA LEU A 396 -0.78 -0.62 -18.14
C LEU A 396 -1.52 -0.94 -19.46
N GLY A 397 -2.85 -1.00 -19.40
CA GLY A 397 -3.70 -1.18 -20.58
C GLY A 397 -3.95 0.09 -21.38
N ALA A 398 -3.53 1.26 -20.88
CA ALA A 398 -3.72 2.55 -21.54
C ALA A 398 -2.58 2.92 -22.50
N ARG A 399 -2.62 4.14 -23.05
CA ARG A 399 -1.55 4.70 -23.92
C ARG A 399 -0.17 4.62 -23.24
N ARG A 400 0.84 4.17 -23.99
CA ARG A 400 2.24 3.95 -23.53
C ARG A 400 2.86 5.18 -22.87
N ASN A 401 2.54 6.38 -23.33
CA ASN A 401 3.11 7.63 -22.80
C ASN A 401 2.67 7.92 -21.35
N ARG A 402 1.47 7.49 -20.95
CA ARG A 402 0.97 7.73 -19.58
C ARG A 402 1.77 6.93 -18.55
N VAL A 403 2.01 5.65 -18.82
CA VAL A 403 2.80 4.79 -17.91
C VAL A 403 4.25 5.27 -17.82
N ARG A 404 4.82 5.76 -18.94
CA ARG A 404 6.15 6.39 -18.93
C ARG A 404 6.20 7.65 -18.07
N ALA A 405 5.23 8.55 -18.23
CA ALA A 405 5.15 9.76 -17.41
C ALA A 405 4.99 9.43 -15.93
N LEU A 406 4.15 8.43 -15.60
CA LEU A 406 3.98 7.95 -14.23
C LEU A 406 5.29 7.37 -13.69
N ALA A 407 6.01 6.56 -14.48
CA ALA A 407 7.30 5.99 -14.07
C ALA A 407 8.34 7.08 -13.75
N VAL A 408 8.42 8.12 -14.57
CA VAL A 408 9.32 9.27 -14.33
C VAL A 408 8.92 10.02 -13.06
N ALA A 409 7.64 10.36 -12.91
CA ALA A 409 7.15 11.07 -11.72
C ALA A 409 7.43 10.27 -10.44
N VAL A 410 7.18 8.96 -10.47
CA VAL A 410 7.44 8.07 -9.33
C VAL A 410 8.94 7.95 -9.04
N ALA A 411 9.80 7.80 -10.05
CA ALA A 411 11.25 7.69 -9.85
C ALA A 411 11.84 8.97 -9.23
N VAL A 412 11.45 10.15 -9.73
CA VAL A 412 11.87 11.43 -9.16
C VAL A 412 11.35 11.58 -7.73
N LEU A 413 10.08 11.29 -7.50
CA LEU A 413 9.48 11.38 -6.16
C LEU A 413 10.14 10.41 -5.18
N TRP A 414 10.48 9.19 -5.59
CA TRP A 414 11.20 8.22 -4.78
C TRP A 414 12.58 8.76 -4.38
N ALA A 415 13.35 9.27 -5.35
CA ALA A 415 14.69 9.80 -5.09
C ALA A 415 14.67 10.99 -4.13
N VAL A 416 13.78 11.96 -4.38
CA VAL A 416 13.60 13.14 -3.52
C VAL A 416 13.21 12.72 -2.10
N THR A 417 12.29 11.76 -1.96
CA THR A 417 11.83 11.29 -0.64
C THR A 417 12.89 10.47 0.08
N ALA A 418 13.65 9.64 -0.64
CA ALA A 418 14.73 8.86 -0.06
C ALA A 418 15.86 9.76 0.46
N ILE A 419 16.25 10.79 -0.31
CA ILE A 419 17.26 11.77 0.10
C ILE A 419 16.81 12.52 1.37
N ASP A 420 15.56 13.01 1.38
CA ASP A 420 14.95 13.70 2.52
C ASP A 420 15.00 12.84 3.80
N LEU A 421 14.64 11.56 3.67
CA LEU A 421 14.53 10.64 4.80
C LEU A 421 15.87 10.01 5.24
N VAL A 422 16.95 10.20 4.48
CA VAL A 422 18.29 9.73 4.85
C VAL A 422 18.97 10.70 5.83
N THR A 423 18.72 12.00 5.74
CA THR A 423 19.57 13.02 6.39
C THR A 423 19.21 13.40 7.83
N PHE A 424 17.97 13.23 8.29
CA PHE A 424 17.52 13.26 9.71
C PHE A 424 15.99 12.99 9.73
N PRO A 425 15.22 12.97 10.84
CA PRO A 425 13.79 12.72 10.77
C PRO A 425 13.14 13.91 10.05
N GLY A 426 12.97 13.81 8.74
CA GLY A 426 12.30 14.80 7.87
C GLY A 426 10.80 14.95 8.17
N LEU A 427 10.36 14.60 9.37
CA LEU A 427 8.99 14.71 9.84
C LEU A 427 8.91 15.77 10.92
N ASP A 428 7.85 16.57 10.84
CA ASP A 428 7.37 17.33 11.98
C ASP A 428 6.84 16.33 13.02
N LEU A 429 7.69 15.99 13.99
CA LEU A 429 7.38 15.05 15.08
C LEU A 429 6.58 15.71 16.22
N GLY A 430 5.99 16.90 15.95
CA GLY A 430 5.31 17.71 16.96
C GLY A 430 6.27 18.55 17.80
N VAL A 431 7.52 18.72 17.36
CA VAL A 431 8.51 19.57 18.04
C VAL A 431 8.49 20.95 17.40
N ASP A 432 8.23 21.98 18.20
CA ASP A 432 8.43 23.37 17.77
C ASP A 432 9.90 23.57 17.38
N ARG A 433 10.17 23.79 16.08
CA ARG A 433 11.55 23.97 15.56
C ARG A 433 12.31 25.15 16.19
N ALA A 434 11.63 26.02 16.93
CA ALA A 434 12.23 27.11 17.69
C ALA A 434 12.95 26.63 18.96
N ALA A 435 12.61 25.45 19.48
CA ALA A 435 13.35 24.80 20.56
C ALA A 435 14.34 23.81 19.92
N GLY A 436 15.64 24.10 20.03
CA GLY A 436 16.68 23.23 19.46
C GLY A 436 16.46 21.75 19.82
N VAL A 437 16.48 20.89 18.80
CA VAL A 437 16.36 19.44 18.97
C VAL A 437 17.57 18.96 19.76
N SER A 438 17.39 18.64 21.04
CA SER A 438 18.44 18.01 21.85
C SER A 438 18.31 16.50 21.73
N VAL A 439 19.28 15.90 21.06
CA VAL A 439 19.41 14.45 20.88
C VAL A 439 20.25 13.93 22.05
N THR A 440 19.67 13.10 22.91
CA THR A 440 20.45 12.31 23.87
C THR A 440 20.89 11.03 23.15
N ALA A 441 22.13 11.01 22.68
CA ALA A 441 22.81 9.76 22.35
C ALA A 441 23.04 8.96 23.64
N PRO A 442 23.12 7.62 23.59
CA PRO A 442 23.42 6.81 24.77
C PRO A 442 24.76 7.25 25.39
N ASP A 443 24.76 7.42 26.72
CA ASP A 443 25.91 7.91 27.49
C ASP A 443 27.17 7.05 27.22
N GLY A 444 28.17 7.62 26.54
CA GLY A 444 29.42 6.90 26.31
C GLY A 444 30.50 7.50 25.40
N ALA A 445 30.31 8.64 24.72
CA ALA A 445 31.39 9.25 23.93
C ALA A 445 31.34 10.79 23.95
N PRO A 446 32.50 11.47 24.07
CA PRO A 446 32.54 12.91 24.27
C PRO A 446 32.12 13.66 23.00
N ALA A 447 31.24 14.64 23.18
CA ALA A 447 30.83 15.57 22.15
C ALA A 447 32.03 16.38 21.63
N SER A 448 32.42 16.17 20.38
CA SER A 448 33.21 17.15 19.64
C SER A 448 32.26 18.08 18.88
N THR A 449 32.08 19.28 19.40
CA THR A 449 31.51 20.46 18.73
C THR A 449 32.61 21.32 18.11
N PRO A 450 32.29 22.23 17.18
CA PRO A 450 31.34 22.17 16.06
C PRO A 450 32.05 22.03 14.70
#